data_AF-A0A1F9UK84-F1
#
_entry.id   AF-A0A1F9UK84-F1
#
_cell.length_a   1.000
_cell.length_b   1.000
_cell.length_c   1.000
_cell.angle_alpha   90.00
_cell.angle_beta   90.00
_cell.angle_gamma   90.00
#
_symmetry.space_group_name_H-M   'P 1'
#
loop_
_entity.id
_entity.type
_entity.pdbx_description
1 polymer ?
#
loop_
_entity_poly.entity_id
_entity_poly.type
_entity_poly.pdbx_seq_one_letter_code
_entity_poly.pdbx_strand_id
1 'polypeptide(L)'
;MSRRVPVALTLILAAAPAWSQFSKKEYDAAKKDPGAFTLDESSLRIEKLGPTVSPTVIKSPGGEGGQDPTVILDQIINIGQKIWKIIADNKPVVDVRNQYATALPKGATRWDSMGGWQPPKGVIYGLSAKNVYGVPVINVRYQVLRTFGGSYKGKGKYLTAVTVEPLLVEVAWGYKYTMEAAIPDTSVVNVGTTDNPVAAMMAQLAWRVQTPIKDSQGKGIYFLQGDGLFKEIGGPFSNRSLEKARADVARLGSGSVHLP
;
A
#
# COMPACT_ATOMS: atom_id res chain seq x y z
N MET A 1 -33.40 -7.76 -31.96
CA MET A 1 -32.86 -8.84 -31.09
C MET A 1 -31.58 -8.35 -30.43
N SER A 2 -31.64 -7.91 -29.17
CA SER A 2 -30.47 -7.43 -28.42
C SER A 2 -30.15 -8.44 -27.31
N ARG A 3 -29.06 -9.20 -27.47
CA ARG A 3 -28.56 -10.12 -26.45
C ARG A 3 -27.81 -9.30 -25.40
N ARG A 4 -28.43 -9.09 -24.24
CA ARG A 4 -27.72 -8.62 -23.04
C ARG A 4 -27.02 -9.83 -22.41
N VAL A 5 -25.70 -9.81 -22.40
CA VAL A 5 -24.88 -10.74 -21.62
C VAL A 5 -24.84 -10.21 -20.17
N PRO A 6 -25.31 -10.97 -19.17
CA PRO A 6 -25.15 -10.55 -17.78
C PRO A 6 -23.70 -10.75 -17.36
N VAL A 7 -23.02 -9.66 -17.01
CA VAL A 7 -21.73 -9.72 -16.33
C VAL A 7 -22.01 -10.16 -14.89
N ALA A 8 -21.72 -11.42 -14.59
CA ALA A 8 -21.76 -11.95 -13.23
C ALA A 8 -20.62 -11.32 -12.42
N LEU A 9 -20.97 -10.40 -11.53
CA LEU A 9 -20.07 -9.84 -10.52
C LEU A 9 -19.75 -10.96 -9.53
N THR A 10 -18.65 -11.66 -9.77
CA THR A 10 -18.19 -12.72 -8.86
C THR A 10 -17.54 -12.04 -7.66
N LEU A 11 -18.31 -11.88 -6.57
CA LEU A 11 -17.76 -11.53 -5.27
C LEU A 11 -16.87 -12.70 -4.83
N ILE A 12 -15.55 -12.53 -4.87
CA ILE A 12 -14.64 -13.43 -4.17
C ILE A 12 -14.82 -13.13 -2.68
N LEU A 13 -15.69 -13.90 -2.01
CA LEU A 13 -15.71 -13.98 -0.55
C LEU A 13 -14.40 -14.69 -0.13
N ALA A 14 -13.34 -13.91 0.07
CA ALA A 14 -12.20 -14.42 0.83
C ALA A 14 -12.66 -14.60 2.28
N ALA A 15 -12.90 -15.86 2.69
CA ALA A 15 -13.15 -16.21 4.09
C ALA A 15 -12.07 -15.57 4.96
N ALA A 16 -12.47 -14.80 5.98
CA ALA A 16 -11.52 -14.16 6.88
C ALA A 16 -10.61 -15.25 7.50
N PRO A 17 -9.28 -15.13 7.39
CA PRO A 17 -8.37 -16.16 7.91
C PRO A 17 -8.51 -16.31 9.43
N ALA A 18 -8.29 -17.53 9.93
CA ALA A 18 -8.53 -17.97 11.32
C ALA A 18 -7.84 -17.14 12.43
N TRP A 19 -6.89 -16.28 12.09
CA TRP A 19 -6.17 -15.40 13.03
C TRP A 19 -6.97 -14.12 13.38
N SER A 20 -8.03 -13.83 12.63
CA SER A 20 -8.91 -12.69 12.83
C SER A 20 -9.99 -12.88 13.91
N GLN A 21 -10.02 -13.98 14.67
CA GLN A 21 -11.10 -14.19 15.65
C GLN A 21 -10.94 -13.32 16.90
N PHE A 22 -11.98 -12.57 17.24
CA PHE A 22 -12.07 -11.81 18.49
C PHE A 22 -12.45 -12.75 19.64
N SER A 23 -11.92 -12.48 20.82
CA SER A 23 -12.25 -13.20 22.05
C SER A 23 -13.71 -12.94 22.47
N LYS A 24 -14.28 -13.84 23.26
CA LYS A 24 -15.61 -13.64 23.87
C LYS A 24 -15.69 -12.33 24.66
N LYS A 25 -14.60 -11.94 25.35
CA LYS A 25 -14.54 -10.68 26.10
C LYS A 25 -14.67 -9.45 25.20
N GLU A 26 -14.05 -9.46 24.03
CA GLU A 26 -14.18 -8.38 23.04
C GLU A 26 -15.60 -8.31 22.48
N TYR A 27 -16.22 -9.44 22.16
CA TYR A 27 -17.63 -9.49 21.73
C TYR A 27 -18.59 -8.97 22.80
N ASP A 28 -18.42 -9.42 24.05
CA ASP A 28 -19.29 -9.00 25.15
C ASP A 28 -19.14 -7.50 25.42
N ALA A 29 -17.92 -6.96 25.35
CA ALA A 29 -17.67 -5.52 25.47
C ALA A 29 -18.26 -4.72 24.30
N ALA A 30 -18.10 -5.18 23.06
CA ALA A 30 -18.67 -4.53 21.88
C ALA A 30 -20.22 -4.54 21.87
N LYS A 31 -20.85 -5.57 22.45
CA LYS A 31 -22.31 -5.58 22.66
C LYS A 31 -22.76 -4.56 23.70
N LYS A 32 -21.97 -4.39 24.77
CA LYS A 32 -22.28 -3.44 25.85
C LYS A 32 -22.10 -1.99 25.41
N ASP A 33 -21.07 -1.72 24.61
CA ASP A 33 -20.77 -0.39 24.09
C ASP A 33 -20.34 -0.50 22.61
N PRO A 34 -21.29 -0.52 21.66
CA PRO A 34 -20.98 -0.60 20.24
C PRO A 34 -20.21 0.63 19.72
N GLY A 35 -20.38 1.80 20.35
CA GLY A 35 -19.73 3.04 19.93
C GLY A 35 -18.20 2.97 20.11
N ALA A 36 -17.74 2.39 21.22
CA ALA A 36 -16.31 2.23 21.46
C ALA A 36 -15.59 1.36 20.39
N PHE A 37 -16.31 0.47 19.70
CA PHE A 37 -15.80 -0.47 18.68
C PHE A 37 -16.27 -0.13 17.26
N THR A 38 -16.87 1.05 17.08
CA THR A 38 -17.27 1.55 15.77
C THR A 38 -16.29 2.63 15.35
N LEU A 39 -15.59 2.37 14.24
CA LEU A 39 -14.72 3.35 13.61
C LEU A 39 -15.55 4.51 13.06
N ASP A 40 -15.16 5.74 13.40
CA ASP A 40 -15.61 6.93 12.68
C ASP A 40 -14.80 7.03 11.39
N GLU A 41 -15.38 6.57 10.28
CA GLU A 41 -14.74 6.59 8.97
C GLU A 41 -14.42 8.02 8.50
N SER A 42 -15.17 9.02 8.98
CA SER A 42 -14.90 10.42 8.68
C SER A 42 -13.65 10.93 9.37
N SER A 43 -13.14 10.25 10.40
CA SER A 43 -11.89 10.56 11.10
C SER A 43 -10.66 9.92 10.46
N LEU A 44 -10.82 8.97 9.55
CA LEU A 44 -9.69 8.25 8.96
C LEU A 44 -8.86 9.19 8.09
N ARG A 45 -7.56 9.29 8.40
CA ARG A 45 -6.61 10.12 7.66
C ARG A 45 -5.41 9.29 7.25
N ILE A 46 -4.97 9.50 6.01
CA ILE A 46 -3.65 9.08 5.54
C ILE A 46 -2.92 10.36 5.12
N GLU A 47 -1.83 10.67 5.80
CA GLU A 47 -1.09 11.91 5.59
C GLU A 47 0.36 11.61 5.23
N LYS A 48 0.88 12.35 4.24
CA LYS A 48 2.29 12.34 3.92
C LYS A 48 3.03 13.17 4.97
N LEU A 49 3.81 12.50 5.82
CA LEU A 49 4.53 13.14 6.92
C LEU A 49 5.88 13.73 6.50
N GLY A 50 6.40 13.34 5.33
CA GLY A 50 7.63 13.90 4.76
C GLY A 50 8.57 12.85 4.16
N PRO A 51 9.73 13.29 3.61
CA PRO A 51 10.81 12.38 3.26
C PRO A 51 11.37 11.68 4.51
N THR A 52 11.89 10.48 4.35
CA THR A 52 12.38 9.66 5.49
C THR A 52 13.77 10.07 5.98
N VAL A 53 13.99 9.82 7.28
CA VAL A 53 15.27 9.39 7.88
C VAL A 53 15.90 8.21 7.12
N SER A 54 17.24 8.11 7.14
CA SER A 54 17.99 7.08 6.41
C SER A 54 17.44 5.67 6.65
N PRO A 55 17.38 4.79 5.63
CA PRO A 55 17.05 3.39 5.86
C PRO A 55 17.99 2.82 6.91
N THR A 56 17.47 2.00 7.84
CA THR A 56 18.32 1.05 8.57
C THR A 56 19.02 0.23 7.49
N VAL A 57 20.32 0.48 7.28
CA VAL A 57 21.19 -0.04 6.21
C VAL A 57 20.54 -1.20 5.46
N ILE A 58 19.82 -0.93 4.37
CA ILE A 58 19.51 -1.97 3.39
C ILE A 58 20.88 -2.25 2.78
N LYS A 59 21.60 -3.24 3.31
CA LYS A 59 22.83 -3.72 2.70
C LYS A 59 22.46 -3.98 1.24
N SER A 60 23.12 -3.27 0.34
CA SER A 60 23.13 -3.59 -1.09
C SER A 60 23.27 -5.11 -1.17
N PRO A 61 22.24 -5.87 -1.62
CA PRO A 61 22.32 -7.32 -1.54
C PRO A 61 23.58 -7.80 -2.28
N GLY A 62 24.55 -8.31 -1.53
CA GLY A 62 25.80 -8.82 -2.10
C GLY A 62 25.49 -10.03 -2.97
N GLY A 63 26.09 -10.11 -4.15
CA GLY A 63 25.94 -11.25 -5.04
C GLY A 63 27.21 -11.53 -5.81
N GLU A 64 27.72 -12.75 -5.64
CA GLU A 64 28.70 -13.39 -6.50
C GLU A 64 28.07 -13.71 -7.87
N GLY A 65 28.86 -13.52 -8.93
CA GLY A 65 28.40 -13.39 -10.30
C GLY A 65 27.80 -14.65 -10.93
N GLY A 66 26.65 -14.49 -11.59
CA GLY A 66 26.06 -15.44 -12.54
C GLY A 66 25.76 -14.77 -13.88
N GLN A 67 25.84 -15.53 -14.98
CA GLN A 67 25.58 -15.01 -16.34
C GLN A 67 24.06 -14.87 -16.61
N ASP A 68 23.64 -13.68 -17.07
CA ASP A 68 22.26 -13.41 -17.49
C ASP A 68 21.95 -14.03 -18.88
N PRO A 69 20.76 -14.63 -19.09
CA PRO A 69 20.28 -15.01 -20.43
C PRO A 69 20.03 -13.77 -21.33
N THR A 70 19.62 -13.97 -22.58
CA THR A 70 19.33 -12.87 -23.53
C THR A 70 18.37 -11.84 -22.92
N VAL A 71 18.88 -10.63 -22.66
CA VAL A 71 18.13 -9.54 -22.01
C VAL A 71 17.38 -8.70 -23.03
N ILE A 72 16.07 -8.52 -22.82
CA ILE A 72 15.19 -7.67 -23.62
C ILE A 72 14.87 -6.42 -22.80
N LEU A 73 15.41 -5.27 -23.20
CA LEU A 73 15.45 -4.06 -22.37
C LEU A 73 14.08 -3.40 -22.17
N ASP A 74 13.20 -3.45 -23.16
CA ASP A 74 11.92 -2.75 -23.18
C ASP A 74 10.77 -3.57 -22.56
N GLN A 75 10.95 -4.88 -22.43
CA GLN A 75 10.04 -5.74 -21.68
C GLN A 75 10.46 -5.73 -20.21
N ILE A 76 9.62 -5.15 -19.35
CA ILE A 76 9.93 -4.98 -17.94
C ILE A 76 9.11 -5.95 -17.11
N ILE A 77 9.75 -6.64 -16.17
CA ILE A 77 9.14 -7.67 -15.32
C ILE A 77 9.45 -7.43 -13.84
N ASN A 78 8.53 -7.87 -12.97
CA ASN A 78 8.81 -8.02 -11.55
C ASN A 78 9.28 -9.45 -11.28
N ILE A 79 10.52 -9.60 -10.82
CA ILE A 79 11.08 -10.89 -10.37
C ILE A 79 11.04 -11.07 -8.84
N GLY A 80 10.59 -10.03 -8.12
CA GLY A 80 10.44 -10.06 -6.66
C GLY A 80 9.06 -10.56 -6.23
N GLN A 81 8.73 -10.31 -4.95
CA GLN A 81 7.42 -10.66 -4.43
C GLN A 81 6.33 -9.79 -5.06
N LYS A 82 5.17 -10.40 -5.29
CA LYS A 82 3.99 -9.73 -5.83
C LYS A 82 3.05 -9.26 -4.73
N ILE A 83 2.93 -10.04 -3.66
CA ILE A 83 2.04 -9.76 -2.54
C ILE A 83 2.74 -10.17 -1.25
N TRP A 84 2.74 -9.31 -0.24
CA TRP A 84 3.26 -9.63 1.09
C TRP A 84 2.58 -8.83 2.19
N LYS A 85 2.45 -9.47 3.35
CA LYS A 85 1.87 -8.84 4.54
C LYS A 85 2.90 -7.91 5.18
N ILE A 86 2.43 -6.74 5.61
CA ILE A 86 3.26 -5.73 6.27
C ILE A 86 2.97 -5.72 7.76
N ILE A 87 1.69 -5.67 8.10
CA ILE A 87 1.17 -5.72 9.47
C ILE A 87 0.09 -6.79 9.50
N ALA A 88 0.14 -7.70 10.47
CA ALA A 88 -0.89 -8.70 10.71
C ALA A 88 -1.29 -8.64 12.19
N ASP A 89 -2.58 -8.50 12.46
CA ASP A 89 -3.15 -8.43 13.81
C ASP A 89 -2.36 -7.49 14.74
N ASN A 90 -2.20 -6.23 14.31
CA ASN A 90 -1.52 -5.15 15.03
C ASN A 90 0.01 -5.31 15.17
N LYS A 91 0.62 -6.31 14.53
CA LYS A 91 2.07 -6.54 14.62
C LYS A 91 2.75 -6.38 13.26
N PRO A 92 3.88 -5.67 13.18
CA PRO A 92 4.79 -5.75 12.05
C PRO A 92 5.16 -7.21 11.76
N VAL A 93 5.01 -7.64 10.51
CA VAL A 93 5.41 -8.98 10.05
C VAL A 93 6.29 -8.93 8.80
N VAL A 94 6.59 -7.73 8.28
CA VAL A 94 7.42 -7.59 7.09
C VAL A 94 8.88 -7.94 7.38
N ASP A 95 9.49 -8.68 6.46
CA ASP A 95 10.95 -8.83 6.35
C ASP A 95 11.43 -8.14 5.08
N VAL A 96 11.87 -6.88 5.21
CA VAL A 96 12.32 -6.04 4.09
C VAL A 96 13.50 -6.62 3.31
N ARG A 97 14.21 -7.63 3.85
CA ARG A 97 15.31 -8.31 3.15
C ARG A 97 14.82 -9.20 2.02
N ASN A 98 13.63 -9.78 2.18
CA ASN A 98 13.10 -10.81 1.29
C ASN A 98 11.74 -10.42 0.68
N GLN A 99 11.07 -9.40 1.25
CA GLN A 99 9.74 -8.97 0.86
C GLN A 99 9.81 -7.61 0.17
N TYR A 100 10.22 -7.65 -1.10
CA TYR A 100 10.29 -6.49 -1.96
C TYR A 100 9.95 -6.87 -3.41
N ALA A 101 9.59 -5.85 -4.19
CA ALA A 101 9.38 -5.95 -5.62
C ALA A 101 10.49 -5.25 -6.40
N THR A 102 10.58 -5.62 -7.68
CA THR A 102 11.52 -5.07 -8.65
C THR A 102 10.80 -4.74 -9.96
N ALA A 103 11.40 -3.89 -10.78
CA ALA A 103 11.02 -3.75 -12.18
C ALA A 103 12.29 -3.68 -13.02
N LEU A 104 12.67 -4.84 -13.57
CA LEU A 104 13.92 -5.09 -14.28
C LEU A 104 13.61 -5.49 -15.73
N PRO A 105 14.55 -5.35 -16.68
CA PRO A 105 14.34 -5.83 -18.04
C PRO A 105 14.24 -7.36 -18.04
N LYS A 106 13.45 -7.90 -18.96
CA LYS A 106 13.20 -9.33 -19.08
C LYS A 106 14.51 -10.04 -19.42
N GLY A 107 14.79 -11.13 -18.71
CA GLY A 107 16.04 -11.86 -18.83
C GLY A 107 17.12 -11.41 -17.85
N ALA A 108 16.99 -10.23 -17.22
CA ALA A 108 17.83 -9.93 -16.07
C ALA A 108 17.38 -10.78 -14.88
N THR A 109 18.30 -11.54 -14.32
CA THR A 109 18.00 -12.45 -13.20
C THR A 109 18.21 -11.79 -11.85
N ARG A 110 19.02 -10.73 -11.81
CA ARG A 110 19.39 -10.01 -10.59
C ARG A 110 19.64 -8.54 -10.90
N TRP A 111 19.48 -7.68 -9.90
CA TRP A 111 19.67 -6.23 -10.02
C TRP A 111 21.14 -5.80 -9.77
N ASP A 112 21.96 -6.68 -9.19
CA ASP A 112 23.38 -6.47 -8.91
C ASP A 112 24.25 -6.54 -10.18
N SER A 113 23.76 -7.18 -11.25
CA SER A 113 24.36 -7.08 -12.59
C SER A 113 24.13 -5.71 -13.26
N MET A 114 23.42 -4.79 -12.59
CA MET A 114 23.14 -3.43 -13.05
C MET A 114 23.88 -2.39 -12.21
N GLY A 115 24.19 -1.24 -12.82
CA GLY A 115 24.89 -0.13 -12.17
C GLY A 115 24.11 1.19 -12.25
N GLY A 116 24.60 2.22 -11.56
CA GLY A 116 24.01 3.57 -11.58
C GLY A 116 22.85 3.79 -10.61
N TRP A 117 22.63 2.86 -9.69
CA TRP A 117 21.61 2.97 -8.64
C TRP A 117 21.82 4.23 -7.79
N GLN A 118 20.71 4.91 -7.51
CA GLN A 118 20.64 6.01 -6.56
C GLN A 118 20.42 5.48 -5.15
N PRO A 119 20.82 6.22 -4.10
CA PRO A 119 20.51 5.85 -2.73
C PRO A 119 19.01 5.61 -2.53
N PRO A 120 18.62 4.62 -1.69
CA PRO A 120 17.21 4.36 -1.42
C PRO A 120 16.50 5.63 -0.93
N LYS A 121 15.32 5.90 -1.49
CA LYS A 121 14.45 7.00 -1.07
C LYS A 121 13.14 6.43 -0.58
N GLY A 122 12.66 6.95 0.55
CA GLY A 122 11.31 6.67 0.99
C GLY A 122 10.52 7.90 1.39
N VAL A 123 9.23 7.67 1.53
CA VAL A 123 8.25 8.66 1.96
C VAL A 123 7.46 8.05 3.12
N ILE A 124 7.39 8.79 4.23
CA ILE A 124 6.66 8.37 5.41
C ILE A 124 5.19 8.80 5.27
N TYR A 125 4.31 7.86 5.59
CA TYR A 125 2.88 8.04 5.69
C TYR A 125 2.41 7.73 7.11
N GLY A 126 1.47 8.53 7.60
CA GLY A 126 0.73 8.26 8.85
C GLY A 126 -0.71 7.90 8.52
N LEU A 127 -1.19 6.78 9.07
CA LEU A 127 -2.59 6.40 9.08
C LEU A 127 -3.13 6.53 10.50
N SER A 128 -4.15 7.36 10.69
CA SER A 128 -4.80 7.56 11.98
C SER A 128 -6.31 7.47 11.86
N ALA A 129 -6.97 7.00 12.93
CA ALA A 129 -8.42 6.96 13.00
C ALA A 129 -8.91 6.97 14.47
N LYS A 130 -10.16 7.42 14.63
CA LYS A 130 -10.88 7.50 15.90
C LYS A 130 -12.14 6.63 15.87
N ASN A 131 -12.62 6.26 17.05
CA ASN A 131 -13.98 5.71 17.18
C ASN A 131 -15.04 6.83 17.14
N VAL A 132 -16.32 6.47 17.18
CA VAL A 132 -17.43 7.46 17.14
C VAL A 132 -17.49 8.39 18.37
N TYR A 133 -16.73 8.10 19.43
CA TYR A 133 -16.56 9.00 20.58
C TYR A 133 -15.38 9.97 20.40
N GLY A 134 -14.68 9.93 19.27
CA GLY A 134 -13.52 10.77 19.01
C GLY A 134 -12.23 10.31 19.70
N VAL A 135 -12.22 9.12 20.31
CA VAL A 135 -11.04 8.53 20.94
C VAL A 135 -10.13 7.93 19.87
N PRO A 136 -8.82 8.23 19.85
CA PRO A 136 -7.87 7.60 18.92
C PRO A 136 -7.80 6.09 19.12
N VAL A 137 -7.93 5.33 18.04
CA VAL A 137 -7.91 3.84 18.07
C VAL A 137 -6.89 3.24 17.10
N ILE A 138 -6.46 3.99 16.09
CA ILE A 138 -5.39 3.60 15.16
C ILE A 138 -4.39 4.74 15.05
N ASN A 139 -3.11 4.42 15.21
CA ASN A 139 -1.98 5.28 14.88
C ASN A 139 -0.84 4.42 14.30
N VAL A 140 -0.73 4.43 12.97
CA VAL A 140 0.24 3.64 12.23
C VAL A 140 1.11 4.58 11.41
N ARG A 141 2.43 4.40 11.46
CA ARG A 141 3.37 5.05 10.53
C ARG A 141 4.05 3.99 9.71
N TYR A 142 4.16 4.22 8.41
CA TYR A 142 4.87 3.34 7.49
C TYR A 142 5.62 4.15 6.44
N GLN A 143 6.64 3.55 5.85
CA GLN A 143 7.44 4.14 4.81
C GLN A 143 7.33 3.31 3.54
N VAL A 144 7.05 3.95 2.41
CA VAL A 144 7.21 3.33 1.09
C VAL A 144 8.62 3.61 0.59
N LEU A 145 9.42 2.57 0.43
CA LEU A 145 10.85 2.60 0.06
C LEU A 145 11.03 2.17 -1.39
N ARG A 146 12.02 2.78 -2.07
CA ARG A 146 12.48 2.34 -3.39
C ARG A 146 13.96 2.66 -3.61
N THR A 147 14.63 1.81 -4.36
CA THR A 147 15.92 2.10 -4.99
C THR A 147 15.69 2.22 -6.49
N PHE A 148 16.23 3.27 -7.10
CA PHE A 148 15.93 3.65 -8.49
C PHE A 148 17.20 4.06 -9.23
N GLY A 149 17.10 4.29 -10.52
CA GLY A 149 18.18 4.83 -11.36
C GLY A 149 19.09 3.76 -11.97
N GLY A 150 18.90 2.49 -11.63
CA GLY A 150 19.68 1.38 -12.16
C GLY A 150 19.59 1.28 -13.66
N SER A 151 20.68 0.85 -14.27
CA SER A 151 20.85 0.75 -15.72
C SER A 151 21.55 -0.56 -16.08
N TYR A 152 21.09 -1.19 -17.15
CA TYR A 152 21.70 -2.40 -17.68
C TYR A 152 22.60 -2.00 -18.86
N LYS A 153 23.91 -2.20 -18.72
CA LYS A 153 24.93 -1.78 -19.71
C LYS A 153 24.76 -0.30 -20.11
N GLY A 154 24.47 0.56 -19.12
CA GLY A 154 24.28 2.00 -19.33
C GLY A 154 22.92 2.40 -19.93
N LYS A 155 22.04 1.45 -20.22
CA LYS A 155 20.71 1.70 -20.79
C LYS A 155 19.60 1.52 -19.78
N GLY A 156 18.60 2.40 -19.89
CA GLY A 156 17.36 2.35 -19.13
C GLY A 156 17.47 2.85 -17.70
N LYS A 157 16.29 2.90 -17.04
CA LYS A 157 16.11 3.29 -15.65
C LYS A 157 15.18 2.29 -14.96
N TYR A 158 15.72 1.50 -14.04
CA TYR A 158 15.02 0.39 -13.40
C TYR A 158 14.76 0.64 -11.91
N LEU A 159 13.94 -0.23 -11.30
CA LEU A 159 13.57 -0.19 -9.88
C LEU A 159 14.00 -1.48 -9.19
N THR A 160 14.52 -1.34 -7.98
CA THR A 160 14.75 -2.46 -7.05
C THR A 160 14.41 -2.05 -5.62
N ALA A 161 14.31 -3.05 -4.73
CA ALA A 161 13.98 -2.86 -3.32
C ALA A 161 12.75 -1.96 -3.11
N VAL A 162 11.70 -2.15 -3.93
CA VAL A 162 10.41 -1.48 -3.70
C VAL A 162 9.69 -2.24 -2.58
N THR A 163 9.61 -1.62 -1.41
CA THR A 163 9.04 -2.26 -0.21
C THR A 163 8.30 -1.25 0.67
N VAL A 164 7.62 -1.76 1.68
CA VAL A 164 6.91 -0.98 2.69
C VAL A 164 7.37 -1.43 4.07
N GLU A 165 7.83 -0.50 4.89
CA GLU A 165 8.31 -0.75 6.24
C GLU A 165 7.42 -0.06 7.27
N PRO A 166 6.85 -0.77 8.26
CA PRO A 166 6.13 -0.17 9.36
C PRO A 166 7.13 0.46 10.34
N LEU A 167 6.91 1.72 10.69
CA LEU A 167 7.72 2.50 11.63
C LEU A 167 7.07 2.60 13.02
N LEU A 168 5.73 2.55 13.07
CA LEU A 168 4.94 2.60 14.30
C LEU A 168 3.63 1.84 14.05
N VAL A 169 3.21 1.00 15.02
CA VAL A 169 1.91 0.33 14.99
C VAL A 169 1.30 0.39 16.38
N GLU A 170 0.38 1.33 16.58
CA GLU A 170 -0.40 1.48 17.81
C GLU A 170 -1.88 1.29 17.48
N VAL A 171 -2.50 0.30 18.12
CA VAL A 171 -3.88 -0.07 17.89
C VAL A 171 -4.55 -0.33 19.23
N ALA A 172 -5.69 0.31 19.47
CA ALA A 172 -6.45 0.15 20.70
C ALA A 172 -7.02 -1.27 20.86
N TRP A 173 -7.24 -1.68 22.10
CA TRP A 173 -7.88 -2.97 22.39
C TRP A 173 -9.27 -3.07 21.72
N GLY A 174 -9.61 -4.27 21.24
CA GLY A 174 -10.86 -4.48 20.49
C GLY A 174 -10.78 -4.13 19.01
N TYR A 175 -9.62 -3.64 18.53
CA TYR A 175 -9.34 -3.37 17.12
C TYR A 175 -8.23 -4.29 16.62
N LYS A 176 -8.38 -4.76 15.39
CA LYS A 176 -7.34 -5.48 14.63
C LYS A 176 -7.05 -4.71 13.35
N TYR A 177 -5.77 -4.44 13.12
CA TYR A 177 -5.25 -3.76 11.96
C TYR A 177 -4.36 -4.70 11.16
N THR A 178 -4.62 -4.77 9.87
CA THR A 178 -3.82 -5.52 8.91
C THR A 178 -3.48 -4.60 7.73
N MET A 179 -2.26 -4.74 7.22
CA MET A 179 -1.80 -4.04 6.02
C MET A 179 -1.03 -5.01 5.13
N GLU A 180 -1.30 -4.96 3.82
CA GLU A 180 -0.68 -5.80 2.80
C GLU A 180 -0.26 -4.93 1.61
N ALA A 181 0.90 -5.23 1.01
CA ALA A 181 1.31 -4.66 -0.25
C ALA A 181 1.07 -5.66 -1.38
N ALA A 182 0.61 -5.14 -2.52
CA ALA A 182 0.47 -5.87 -3.77
C ALA A 182 1.02 -5.06 -4.95
N ILE A 183 1.86 -5.68 -5.78
CA ILE A 183 2.33 -5.19 -7.07
C ILE A 183 1.72 -6.09 -8.15
N PRO A 184 0.59 -5.70 -8.77
CA PRO A 184 0.02 -6.47 -9.87
C PRO A 184 1.00 -6.49 -11.05
N ASP A 185 1.18 -7.64 -11.70
CA ASP A 185 2.05 -7.75 -12.88
C ASP A 185 1.63 -6.77 -13.98
N THR A 186 0.32 -6.56 -14.15
CA THR A 186 -0.26 -5.62 -15.12
C THR A 186 0.08 -4.16 -14.83
N SER A 187 0.62 -3.84 -13.65
CA SER A 187 1.06 -2.50 -13.31
C SER A 187 2.52 -2.20 -13.68
N VAL A 188 3.29 -3.24 -14.00
CA VAL A 188 4.70 -3.11 -14.38
C VAL A 188 4.78 -2.81 -15.86
N VAL A 189 5.27 -1.63 -16.21
CA VAL A 189 5.26 -1.13 -17.58
C VAL A 189 6.54 -0.37 -17.91
N ASN A 190 6.87 -0.28 -19.20
CA ASN A 190 7.83 0.67 -19.73
C ASN A 190 7.11 1.97 -20.08
N VAL A 191 7.43 3.07 -19.39
CA VAL A 191 6.92 4.41 -19.68
C VAL A 191 7.87 5.25 -20.54
N GLY A 192 9.07 4.72 -20.80
CA GLY A 192 10.06 5.30 -21.69
C GLY A 192 9.92 4.80 -23.12
N THR A 193 11.03 4.72 -23.84
CA THR A 193 11.08 4.15 -25.19
C THR A 193 11.70 2.75 -25.17
N THR A 194 11.69 2.05 -26.30
CA THR A 194 12.38 0.76 -26.45
C THR A 194 13.89 0.90 -26.26
N ASP A 195 14.49 1.98 -26.78
CA ASP A 195 15.93 2.22 -26.70
C ASP A 195 16.38 2.76 -25.32
N ASN A 196 15.49 3.52 -24.67
CA ASN A 196 15.72 4.13 -23.37
C ASN A 196 14.54 3.81 -22.44
N PRO A 197 14.44 2.55 -21.95
CA PRO A 197 13.31 2.12 -21.16
C PRO A 197 13.33 2.77 -19.79
N VAL A 198 12.15 3.13 -19.29
CA VAL A 198 11.96 3.60 -17.92
C VAL A 198 10.93 2.71 -17.27
N ALA A 199 11.35 1.96 -16.27
CA ALA A 199 10.49 1.07 -15.52
C ALA A 199 9.51 1.87 -14.67
N ALA A 200 8.24 1.48 -14.67
CA ALA A 200 7.25 1.95 -13.73
C ALA A 200 6.49 0.77 -13.12
N MET A 201 5.98 0.97 -11.90
CA MET A 201 5.07 0.02 -11.24
C MET A 201 4.05 0.75 -10.37
N MET A 202 2.94 0.08 -10.06
CA MET A 202 1.99 0.54 -9.05
C MET A 202 2.05 -0.36 -7.82
N ALA A 203 2.36 0.23 -6.66
CA ALA A 203 2.23 -0.41 -5.37
C ALA A 203 0.85 -0.14 -4.78
N GLN A 204 0.11 -1.20 -4.50
CA GLN A 204 -1.19 -1.15 -3.85
C GLN A 204 -1.02 -1.55 -2.38
N LEU A 205 -1.35 -0.65 -1.47
CA LEU A 205 -1.34 -0.92 -0.03
C LEU A 205 -2.78 -1.06 0.45
N ALA A 206 -3.22 -2.30 0.65
CA ALA A 206 -4.51 -2.59 1.24
C ALA A 206 -4.39 -2.54 2.78
N TRP A 207 -5.33 -1.87 3.42
CA TRP A 207 -5.46 -1.86 4.87
C TRP A 207 -6.85 -2.33 5.28
N ARG A 208 -6.94 -2.92 6.47
CA ARG A 208 -8.18 -3.39 7.08
C ARG A 208 -8.15 -3.11 8.57
N VAL A 209 -9.22 -2.53 9.08
CA VAL A 209 -9.50 -2.32 10.50
C VAL A 209 -10.74 -3.14 10.83
N GLN A 210 -10.59 -4.12 11.70
CA GLN A 210 -11.67 -4.99 12.15
C GLN A 210 -11.93 -4.76 13.63
N THR A 211 -13.19 -4.88 14.02
CA THR A 211 -13.66 -5.00 15.41
C THR A 211 -14.64 -6.19 15.47
N PRO A 212 -15.12 -6.59 16.67
CA PRO A 212 -16.10 -7.67 16.77
C PRO A 212 -17.40 -7.43 15.97
N ILE A 213 -17.70 -6.17 15.65
CA ILE A 213 -18.98 -5.75 15.05
C ILE A 213 -18.84 -4.99 13.74
N LYS A 214 -17.63 -4.60 13.34
CA LYS A 214 -17.41 -3.80 12.13
C LYS A 214 -16.13 -4.22 11.41
N ASP A 215 -16.15 -4.06 10.10
CA ASP A 215 -15.01 -4.30 9.22
C ASP A 215 -14.91 -3.14 8.23
N SER A 216 -13.81 -2.41 8.31
CA SER A 216 -13.53 -1.25 7.46
C SER A 216 -12.23 -1.52 6.70
N GLN A 217 -12.25 -1.30 5.39
CA GLN A 217 -11.10 -1.56 4.53
C GLN A 217 -10.89 -0.44 3.52
N GLY A 218 -9.67 -0.32 3.03
CA GLY A 218 -9.34 0.63 1.98
C GLY A 218 -7.99 0.32 1.36
N LYS A 219 -7.62 1.13 0.37
CA LYS A 219 -6.40 0.91 -0.40
C LYS A 219 -5.73 2.21 -0.81
N GLY A 220 -4.43 2.33 -0.53
CA GLY A 220 -3.55 3.34 -1.13
C GLY A 220 -2.90 2.81 -2.40
N ILE A 221 -2.65 3.68 -3.37
CA ILE A 221 -2.03 3.36 -4.66
C ILE A 221 -0.90 4.36 -4.91
N TYR A 222 0.31 3.83 -5.01
CA TYR A 222 1.53 4.58 -5.22
C TYR A 222 2.14 4.19 -6.56
N PHE A 223 2.44 5.19 -7.37
CA PHE A 223 3.12 5.04 -8.64
C PHE A 223 4.59 5.37 -8.46
N LEU A 224 5.47 4.46 -8.89
CA LEU A 224 6.91 4.55 -8.74
C LEU A 224 7.58 4.37 -10.11
N GLN A 225 8.61 5.14 -10.42
CA GLN A 225 9.39 5.02 -11.64
C GLN A 225 10.90 4.92 -11.36
N GLY A 226 11.60 4.24 -12.27
CA GLY A 226 13.03 3.99 -12.23
C GLY A 226 13.88 5.26 -12.39
N ASP A 227 13.32 6.37 -12.84
CA ASP A 227 13.99 7.67 -12.86
C ASP A 227 13.89 8.44 -11.53
N GLY A 228 13.09 7.92 -10.58
CA GLY A 228 12.88 8.49 -9.27
C GLY A 228 11.52 9.15 -9.07
N LEU A 229 10.65 9.22 -10.08
CA LEU A 229 9.28 9.72 -9.89
C LEU A 229 8.54 8.85 -8.87
N PHE A 230 7.83 9.52 -7.96
CA PHE A 230 7.01 8.90 -6.93
C PHE A 230 5.77 9.74 -6.66
N LYS A 231 4.60 9.13 -6.82
CA LYS A 231 3.32 9.83 -6.66
C LYS A 231 2.27 8.90 -6.04
N GLU A 232 1.56 9.38 -5.04
CA GLU A 232 0.30 8.79 -4.63
C GLU A 232 -0.77 9.18 -5.65
N ILE A 233 -1.38 8.20 -6.30
CA ILE A 233 -2.34 8.41 -7.39
C ILE A 233 -3.75 7.94 -7.05
N GLY A 234 -3.90 7.20 -5.95
CA GLY A 234 -5.20 6.78 -5.44
C GLY A 234 -5.10 6.48 -3.96
N GLY A 235 -6.13 6.84 -3.21
CA GLY A 235 -6.23 6.59 -1.78
C GLY A 235 -7.65 6.93 -1.34
N PRO A 236 -8.13 6.38 -0.22
CA PRO A 236 -9.52 6.57 0.21
C PRO A 236 -9.86 8.04 0.50
N PHE A 237 -8.86 8.94 0.59
CA PHE A 237 -9.03 10.34 0.97
C PHE A 237 -8.18 11.31 0.14
N SER A 238 -8.11 11.15 -1.17
CA SER A 238 -7.53 12.20 -2.03
C SER A 238 -8.20 13.56 -1.73
N ASN A 239 -7.47 14.67 -1.82
CA ASN A 239 -8.00 16.01 -1.47
C ASN A 239 -9.35 16.32 -2.13
N ARG A 240 -9.58 15.87 -3.37
CA ARG A 240 -10.88 16.04 -4.07
C ARG A 240 -12.03 15.25 -3.45
N SER A 241 -11.77 14.03 -2.98
CA SER A 241 -12.77 13.21 -2.27
C SER A 241 -13.09 13.77 -0.88
N LEU A 242 -12.11 14.35 -0.18
CA LEU A 242 -12.31 15.03 1.11
C LEU A 242 -13.10 16.32 0.97
N GLU A 243 -12.81 17.16 -0.03
CA GLU A 243 -13.60 18.37 -0.31
C GLU A 243 -15.05 18.03 -0.66
N LYS A 244 -15.25 16.99 -1.48
CA LYS A 244 -16.58 16.51 -1.84
C LYS A 244 -17.34 15.94 -0.62
N ALA A 245 -16.70 15.08 0.17
CA ALA A 245 -17.31 14.53 1.38
C ALA A 245 -17.63 15.62 2.43
N ARG A 246 -16.76 16.61 2.60
CA ARG A 246 -17.03 17.79 3.46
C ARG A 246 -18.19 18.62 2.93
N ALA A 247 -18.27 18.84 1.62
CA ALA A 247 -19.37 19.57 1.01
C ALA A 247 -20.71 18.82 1.16
N ASP A 248 -20.70 17.50 1.02
CA ASP A 248 -21.90 16.67 1.14
C ASP A 248 -22.39 16.61 2.60
N VAL A 249 -21.50 16.51 3.59
CA VAL A 249 -21.86 16.60 5.02
C VAL A 249 -22.39 17.98 5.40
N ALA A 250 -21.77 19.06 4.89
CA ALA A 250 -22.25 20.42 5.13
C ALA A 250 -23.67 20.66 4.59
N ARG A 251 -24.02 20.05 3.45
CA ARG A 251 -25.37 20.11 2.88
C ARG A 251 -26.40 19.30 3.68
N LEU A 252 -25.99 18.20 4.28
CA LEU A 252 -26.86 17.39 5.15
C LEU A 252 -27.11 18.06 6.51
N GLY A 253 -26.14 18.83 7.01
CA GLY A 253 -26.27 19.60 8.26
C GLY A 253 -27.10 20.88 8.16
N SER A 254 -27.23 21.48 6.96
CA SER A 254 -28.03 22.70 6.76
C SER A 254 -29.51 22.43 6.49
N GLY A 255 -29.93 21.17 6.42
CA GLY A 255 -31.30 20.76 6.02
C GLY A 255 -32.28 20.56 7.17
N SER A 256 -31.97 20.96 8.40
CA SER A 256 -32.88 20.76 9.54
C SER A 256 -32.82 21.93 10.51
N VAL A 257 -33.54 23.02 10.21
CA VAL A 257 -34.49 23.71 11.11
C VAL A 257 -35.40 24.60 10.25
N HIS A 258 -36.55 24.09 9.86
CA HIS A 258 -37.76 24.90 9.77
C HIS A 258 -38.95 24.01 10.12
N LEU A 259 -39.43 24.18 11.35
CA LEU A 259 -40.73 23.72 11.80
C LEU A 259 -41.43 24.95 12.40
N PRO A 260 -42.77 24.97 12.32
CA PRO A 260 -43.57 26.05 11.72
C PRO A 260 -43.60 27.38 12.48
#